data_AF-A0A9X2X1X2-F1
#
_entry.id   AF-A0A9X2X1X2-F1
#
_cell.length_a   1.000
_cell.length_b   1.000
_cell.length_c   1.000
_cell.angle_alpha   90.00
_cell.angle_beta   90.00
_cell.angle_gamma   90.00
#
_symmetry.space_group_name_H-M   'P 1'
#
loop_
_entity.id
_entity.type
_entity.pdbx_description
1 polymer ?
#
loop_
_entity_poly.entity_id
_entity_poly.type
_entity_poly.pdbx_seq_one_letter_code
_entity_poly.pdbx_strand_id
1 'polypeptide(L)'
;MREPESLNLAHGRLAALAWGDADAPVWLALHGWLDNAESFSRLAPLLVERLGIRIVAIDFPGHGRSLPRAEGGDYPIWEYTLDVLDALDALGLDSAPLLAHSMGAAVSCLVAAAMPERVERLVLLDGLGTLTTEVDDTAKQLRMGLIQRRRSRSTVPRYPDEATAIAARVAGGVTPIDTDTATPLVRRNLDVEDDGHVRLRSDGRLLRPSLVRFTTEQMLSLLNNIEAPVLLIEGEQGILAERAYAQRARDAIARLTRVLLPGGHHLHLEAHAVDAVAEAIIADSNETTRRHV
;
A
#
# COMPACT_ATOMS: atom_id res chain seq x y z
N MET A 1 9.49 -11.03 -19.17
CA MET A 1 8.96 -11.41 -17.84
C MET A 1 7.61 -12.08 -18.05
N ARG A 2 7.27 -13.12 -17.27
CA ARG A 2 5.92 -13.71 -17.33
C ARG A 2 4.91 -12.69 -16.78
N GLU A 3 3.72 -12.62 -17.38
CA GLU A 3 2.61 -11.84 -16.85
C GLU A 3 2.21 -12.38 -15.46
N PRO A 4 1.73 -11.52 -14.53
CA PRO A 4 1.26 -11.98 -13.23
C PRO A 4 0.01 -12.85 -13.36
N GLU A 5 -0.10 -13.81 -12.45
CA GLU A 5 -1.32 -14.60 -12.28
C GLU A 5 -2.37 -13.76 -11.52
N SER A 6 -3.61 -13.74 -12.01
CA SER A 6 -4.73 -13.12 -11.28
C SER A 6 -5.32 -14.10 -10.27
N LEU A 7 -5.45 -13.67 -9.02
CA LEU A 7 -6.02 -14.46 -7.93
C LEU A 7 -7.28 -13.80 -7.35
N ASN A 8 -8.15 -14.63 -6.78
CA ASN A 8 -9.30 -14.20 -5.99
C ASN A 8 -9.18 -14.81 -4.59
N LEU A 9 -9.05 -13.97 -3.58
CA LEU A 9 -8.87 -14.34 -2.18
C LEU A 9 -10.11 -13.97 -1.36
N ALA A 10 -10.18 -14.49 -0.14
CA ALA A 10 -11.22 -14.17 0.84
C ALA A 10 -12.66 -14.24 0.25
N HIS A 11 -12.98 -15.38 -0.39
CA HIS A 11 -14.26 -15.64 -1.06
C HIS A 11 -14.58 -14.66 -2.21
N GLY A 12 -13.55 -14.19 -2.92
CA GLY A 12 -13.69 -13.29 -4.08
C GLY A 12 -13.87 -11.82 -3.71
N ARG A 13 -13.77 -11.46 -2.43
CA ARG A 13 -13.79 -10.06 -1.99
C ARG A 13 -12.51 -9.33 -2.37
N LEU A 14 -11.38 -10.02 -2.31
CA LEU A 14 -10.06 -9.46 -2.60
C LEU A 14 -9.53 -10.03 -3.91
N ALA A 15 -9.34 -9.18 -4.91
CA ALA A 15 -8.55 -9.51 -6.08
C ALA A 15 -7.06 -9.34 -5.77
N ALA A 16 -6.20 -10.12 -6.42
CA ALA A 16 -4.75 -10.01 -6.27
C ALA A 16 -4.01 -10.33 -7.57
N LEU A 17 -2.75 -9.94 -7.63
CA LEU A 17 -1.79 -10.36 -8.64
C LEU A 17 -0.66 -11.14 -7.97
N ALA A 18 -0.20 -12.21 -8.62
CA ALA A 18 0.91 -12.99 -8.13
C ALA A 18 2.03 -13.12 -9.16
N TRP A 19 3.27 -12.93 -8.69
CA TRP A 19 4.50 -13.15 -9.44
C TRP A 19 5.33 -14.22 -8.75
N GLY A 20 5.98 -15.10 -9.51
CA GLY A 20 6.79 -16.20 -9.01
C GLY A 20 6.05 -17.54 -8.95
N ASP A 21 6.80 -18.62 -8.71
CA ASP A 21 6.27 -19.98 -8.73
C ASP A 21 5.33 -20.23 -7.55
N ALA A 22 4.28 -21.04 -7.76
CA ALA A 22 3.21 -21.26 -6.78
C ALA A 22 3.70 -21.87 -5.46
N ASP A 23 4.77 -22.67 -5.52
CA ASP A 23 5.34 -23.39 -4.37
C ASP A 23 6.47 -22.60 -3.66
N ALA A 24 6.78 -21.38 -4.12
CA ALA A 24 7.81 -20.54 -3.53
C ALA A 24 7.30 -19.82 -2.25
N PRO A 25 8.19 -19.48 -1.29
CA PRO A 25 7.80 -18.72 -0.10
C PRO A 25 7.10 -17.41 -0.46
N VAL A 26 5.96 -17.14 0.19
CA VAL A 26 5.07 -16.03 -0.19
C VAL A 26 5.37 -14.78 0.61
N TRP A 27 5.50 -13.65 -0.08
CA TRP A 27 5.45 -12.31 0.50
C TRP A 27 4.14 -11.65 0.10
N LEU A 28 3.45 -11.06 1.07
CA LEU A 28 2.19 -10.34 0.84
C LEU A 28 2.50 -8.87 0.57
N ALA A 29 2.01 -8.35 -0.56
CA ALA A 29 2.25 -6.99 -1.01
C ALA A 29 1.01 -6.08 -0.88
N LEU A 30 1.19 -4.88 -0.32
CA LEU A 30 0.12 -3.95 0.07
C LEU A 30 0.33 -2.56 -0.55
N HIS A 31 -0.56 -2.12 -1.43
CA HIS A 31 -0.40 -0.88 -2.20
C HIS A 31 -0.83 0.40 -1.44
N GLY A 32 -0.48 1.56 -2.01
CA GLY A 32 -0.87 2.89 -1.53
C GLY A 32 -2.33 3.28 -1.80
N TRP A 33 -2.77 4.39 -1.22
CA TRP A 33 -4.15 4.88 -1.37
C TRP A 33 -4.46 5.24 -2.83
N LEU A 34 -5.62 4.79 -3.34
CA LEU A 34 -6.08 4.93 -4.73
C LEU A 34 -5.23 4.21 -5.80
N ASP A 35 -4.21 3.46 -5.40
CA ASP A 35 -3.45 2.58 -6.28
C ASP A 35 -4.13 1.19 -6.35
N ASN A 36 -3.37 0.17 -6.72
CA ASN A 36 -3.77 -1.24 -6.81
C ASN A 36 -2.52 -2.14 -6.88
N ALA A 37 -2.70 -3.45 -7.02
CA ALA A 37 -1.64 -4.46 -7.08
C ALA A 37 -0.56 -4.19 -8.15
N GLU A 38 -0.87 -3.47 -9.22
CA GLU A 38 0.11 -3.08 -10.25
C GLU A 38 1.16 -2.07 -9.74
N SER A 39 0.98 -1.54 -8.52
CA SER A 39 2.01 -0.77 -7.81
C SER A 39 3.33 -1.55 -7.71
N PHE A 40 3.27 -2.89 -7.75
CA PHE A 40 4.43 -3.77 -7.67
C PHE A 40 4.86 -4.35 -9.01
N SER A 41 4.28 -3.91 -10.12
CA SER A 41 4.50 -4.50 -11.45
C SER A 41 5.95 -4.45 -11.94
N ARG A 42 6.73 -3.45 -11.51
CA ARG A 42 8.17 -3.35 -11.80
C ARG A 42 9.05 -4.02 -10.75
N LEU A 43 8.73 -3.85 -9.46
CA LEU A 43 9.54 -4.38 -8.38
C LEU A 43 9.41 -5.90 -8.22
N ALA A 44 8.19 -6.44 -8.30
CA ALA A 44 7.94 -7.83 -7.97
C ALA A 44 8.72 -8.82 -8.86
N PRO A 45 8.80 -8.66 -10.19
CA PRO A 45 9.60 -9.56 -11.03
C PRO A 45 11.09 -9.60 -10.63
N LEU A 46 11.68 -8.47 -10.27
CA LEU A 46 13.09 -8.38 -9.86
C LEU A 46 13.34 -9.17 -8.57
N LEU A 47 12.45 -9.01 -7.58
CA LEU A 47 12.57 -9.72 -6.30
C LEU A 47 12.33 -11.23 -6.46
N VAL A 48 11.33 -11.63 -7.26
CA VAL A 48 11.04 -13.04 -7.57
C VAL A 48 12.25 -13.71 -8.21
N GLU A 49 12.84 -13.10 -9.24
CA GLU A 49 13.99 -13.65 -9.95
C GLU A 49 15.21 -13.82 -9.03
N ARG A 50 15.43 -12.88 -8.12
CA ARG A 50 16.67 -12.79 -7.33
C ARG A 50 16.58 -13.48 -5.98
N LEU A 51 15.38 -13.62 -5.40
CA LEU A 51 15.16 -14.23 -4.09
C LEU A 51 14.46 -15.60 -4.18
N GLY A 52 13.93 -15.99 -5.35
CA GLY A 52 13.20 -17.26 -5.49
C GLY A 52 11.94 -17.31 -4.65
N ILE A 53 11.26 -16.17 -4.48
CA ILE A 53 10.03 -16.01 -3.70
C ILE A 53 8.82 -15.86 -4.61
N ARG A 54 7.62 -15.93 -4.03
CA ARG A 54 6.36 -15.53 -4.66
C ARG A 54 5.89 -14.23 -4.02
N ILE A 55 5.54 -13.23 -4.83
CA ILE A 55 4.90 -12.00 -4.35
C ILE A 55 3.43 -12.05 -4.71
N VAL A 56 2.56 -11.94 -3.71
CA VAL A 56 1.11 -11.81 -3.90
C VAL A 56 0.70 -10.40 -3.49
N ALA A 57 0.37 -9.54 -4.45
CA ALA A 57 -0.11 -8.18 -4.18
C ALA A 57 -1.64 -8.14 -4.22
N ILE A 58 -2.28 -7.79 -3.11
CA ILE A 58 -3.74 -7.66 -3.05
C ILE A 58 -4.17 -6.27 -3.50
N ASP A 59 -5.34 -6.18 -4.12
CA ASP A 59 -6.09 -4.93 -4.21
C ASP A 59 -6.89 -4.76 -2.91
N PHE A 60 -6.72 -3.65 -2.19
CA PHE A 60 -7.57 -3.34 -1.04
C PHE A 60 -9.04 -3.14 -1.47
N PRO A 61 -10.03 -3.36 -0.57
CA PRO A 61 -11.43 -3.10 -0.90
C PRO A 61 -11.64 -1.71 -1.49
N GLY A 62 -12.49 -1.62 -2.51
CA GLY A 62 -12.76 -0.38 -3.24
C GLY A 62 -11.63 0.10 -4.15
N HIS A 63 -10.54 -0.67 -4.29
CA HIS A 63 -9.43 -0.39 -5.20
C HIS A 63 -9.29 -1.48 -6.26
N GLY A 64 -8.67 -1.13 -7.40
CA GLY A 64 -8.35 -2.07 -8.47
C GLY A 64 -9.54 -2.96 -8.87
N ARG A 65 -9.34 -4.27 -8.74
CA ARG A 65 -10.34 -5.29 -9.07
C ARG A 65 -11.09 -5.84 -7.86
N SER A 66 -10.72 -5.48 -6.63
CA SER A 66 -11.43 -5.88 -5.41
C SER A 66 -12.82 -5.26 -5.31
N LEU A 67 -13.72 -5.97 -4.63
CA LEU A 67 -15.07 -5.45 -4.39
C LEU A 67 -15.02 -4.23 -3.45
N PRO A 68 -15.88 -3.22 -3.66
CA PRO A 68 -16.07 -2.18 -2.67
C PRO A 68 -16.71 -2.77 -1.41
N ARG A 69 -16.53 -2.10 -0.27
CA ARG A 69 -17.26 -2.45 0.96
C ARG A 69 -18.77 -2.36 0.70
N ALA A 70 -19.56 -3.15 1.43
CA ALA A 70 -21.01 -3.14 1.32
C ALA A 70 -21.62 -1.73 1.53
N GLU A 71 -22.86 -1.54 1.11
CA GLU A 71 -23.58 -0.30 1.38
C GLU A 71 -23.63 -0.01 2.89
N GLY A 72 -23.44 1.26 3.27
CA GLY A 72 -23.27 1.67 4.68
C GLY A 72 -21.84 1.49 5.23
N GLY A 73 -21.00 0.64 4.61
CA GLY A 73 -19.59 0.51 4.95
C GLY A 73 -18.75 1.74 4.58
N ASP A 74 -17.61 1.91 5.23
CA ASP A 74 -16.60 2.94 4.92
C ASP A 74 -15.19 2.39 5.16
N TYR A 75 -14.16 3.19 4.90
CA TYR A 75 -12.76 2.75 4.81
C TYR A 75 -11.87 3.38 5.90
N PRO A 76 -12.15 3.18 7.20
CA PRO A 76 -11.20 3.59 8.22
C PRO A 76 -9.94 2.71 8.12
N ILE A 77 -8.77 3.29 8.39
CA ILE A 77 -7.48 2.67 8.09
C ILE A 77 -7.29 1.30 8.77
N TRP A 78 -7.83 1.14 9.98
CA TRP A 78 -7.73 -0.12 10.73
C TRP A 78 -8.60 -1.24 10.15
N GLU A 79 -9.63 -0.95 9.37
CA GLU A 79 -10.43 -2.02 8.75
C GLU A 79 -9.65 -2.77 7.68
N TYR A 80 -8.62 -2.17 7.09
CA TYR A 80 -7.74 -2.86 6.16
C TYR A 80 -6.86 -3.91 6.85
N THR A 81 -6.67 -3.87 8.18
CA THR A 81 -5.89 -4.91 8.87
C THR A 81 -6.60 -6.25 8.80
N LEU A 82 -7.94 -6.28 8.91
CA LEU A 82 -8.73 -7.49 8.70
C LEU A 82 -8.60 -8.02 7.28
N ASP A 83 -8.58 -7.14 6.27
CA ASP A 83 -8.37 -7.55 4.88
C ASP A 83 -6.98 -8.18 4.66
N VAL A 84 -5.95 -7.71 5.36
CA VAL A 84 -4.60 -8.32 5.34
C VAL A 84 -4.62 -9.70 5.99
N LEU A 85 -5.24 -9.85 7.16
CA LEU A 85 -5.34 -11.13 7.87
C LEU A 85 -6.15 -12.15 7.04
N ASP A 86 -7.28 -11.72 6.45
CA ASP A 86 -8.09 -12.55 5.57
C ASP A 86 -7.32 -13.01 4.32
N ALA A 87 -6.43 -12.15 3.79
CA ALA A 87 -5.58 -12.52 2.66
C ALA A 87 -4.54 -13.57 3.05
N LEU A 88 -3.90 -13.43 4.22
CA LEU A 88 -2.97 -14.44 4.75
C LEU A 88 -3.69 -15.79 4.97
N ASP A 89 -4.86 -15.76 5.61
CA ASP A 89 -5.66 -16.96 5.87
C ASP A 89 -6.10 -17.63 4.56
N ALA A 90 -6.52 -16.86 3.55
CA ALA A 90 -6.90 -17.38 2.25
C ALA A 90 -5.73 -17.99 1.46
N LEU A 91 -4.50 -17.56 1.75
CA LEU A 91 -3.26 -18.12 1.19
C LEU A 91 -2.73 -19.31 2.02
N GLY A 92 -3.37 -19.63 3.15
CA GLY A 92 -2.92 -20.68 4.07
C GLY A 92 -1.65 -20.32 4.83
N LEU A 93 -1.43 -19.02 5.10
CA LEU A 93 -0.23 -18.50 5.74
C LEU A 93 -0.51 -18.10 7.19
N ASP A 94 0.15 -18.77 8.13
CA ASP A 94 0.15 -18.37 9.55
C ASP A 94 0.86 -17.01 9.72
N SER A 95 1.95 -16.78 9.00
CA SER A 95 2.69 -15.52 8.95
C SER A 95 3.27 -15.29 7.56
N ALA A 96 3.64 -14.04 7.25
CA ALA A 96 4.41 -13.73 6.06
C ALA A 96 5.24 -12.44 6.21
N PRO A 97 6.27 -12.24 5.37
CA PRO A 97 6.84 -10.93 5.08
C PRO A 97 5.80 -10.02 4.42
N LEU A 98 5.73 -8.77 4.87
CA LEU A 98 4.87 -7.75 4.25
C LEU A 98 5.70 -6.74 3.45
N LEU A 99 5.42 -6.62 2.15
CA LEU A 99 6.00 -5.62 1.24
C LEU A 99 4.98 -4.51 0.98
N ALA A 100 5.16 -3.34 1.56
CA ALA A 100 4.07 -2.41 1.72
C ALA A 100 4.44 -0.98 1.32
N HIS A 101 3.62 -0.34 0.50
CA HIS A 101 3.83 1.02 0.02
C HIS A 101 2.83 1.99 0.65
N SER A 102 3.31 3.15 1.13
CA SER A 102 2.46 4.29 1.52
C SER A 102 1.33 3.91 2.50
N MET A 103 0.06 3.99 2.10
CA MET A 103 -1.08 3.53 2.89
C MET A 103 -0.94 2.05 3.30
N GLY A 104 -0.48 1.18 2.41
CA GLY A 104 -0.18 -0.21 2.72
C GLY A 104 0.87 -0.33 3.82
N ALA A 105 1.90 0.53 3.82
CA ALA A 105 2.91 0.58 4.87
C ALA A 105 2.32 1.03 6.22
N ALA A 106 1.37 1.96 6.19
CA ALA A 106 0.64 2.37 7.38
C ALA A 106 -0.19 1.21 7.96
N VAL A 107 -0.91 0.48 7.10
CA VAL A 107 -1.71 -0.70 7.49
C VAL A 107 -0.81 -1.81 8.02
N SER A 108 0.33 -2.09 7.37
CA SER A 108 1.26 -3.14 7.83
C SER A 108 1.87 -2.82 9.18
N CYS A 109 2.14 -1.55 9.49
CA CYS A 109 2.55 -1.13 10.84
C CYS A 109 1.48 -1.45 11.89
N LEU A 110 0.20 -1.24 11.58
CA LEU A 110 -0.89 -1.58 12.49
C LEU A 110 -1.01 -3.09 12.71
N VAL A 111 -0.90 -3.89 11.64
CA VAL A 111 -0.92 -5.37 11.74
C VAL A 111 0.26 -5.85 12.57
N ALA A 112 1.48 -5.42 12.26
CA ALA A 112 2.69 -5.87 12.95
C ALA A 112 2.72 -5.49 14.43
N ALA A 113 2.15 -4.34 14.80
CA ALA A 113 2.06 -3.91 16.19
C ALA A 113 0.99 -4.66 16.98
N ALA A 114 -0.13 -5.00 16.35
CA ALA A 114 -1.28 -5.61 17.02
C ALA A 114 -1.26 -7.15 17.01
N MET A 115 -0.65 -7.73 15.99
CA MET A 115 -0.59 -9.18 15.71
C MET A 115 0.84 -9.55 15.28
N PRO A 116 1.85 -9.35 16.15
CA PRO A 116 3.27 -9.56 15.79
C PRO A 116 3.55 -10.97 15.28
N GLU A 117 2.81 -11.98 15.74
CA GLU A 117 2.93 -13.37 15.29
C GLU A 117 2.54 -13.60 13.83
N ARG A 118 1.81 -12.66 13.22
CA ARG A 118 1.37 -12.74 11.81
C ARG A 118 2.38 -12.10 10.85
N VAL A 119 3.42 -11.44 11.34
CA VAL A 119 4.34 -10.63 10.53
C VAL A 119 5.79 -11.02 10.77
N GLU A 120 6.43 -11.60 9.76
CA GLU A 120 7.83 -12.04 9.87
C GLU A 120 8.83 -10.88 9.73
N ARG A 121 8.50 -9.92 8.86
CA ARG A 121 9.28 -8.71 8.56
C ARG A 121 8.42 -7.69 7.84
N LEU A 122 8.81 -6.42 7.96
CA LEU A 122 8.23 -5.33 7.19
C LEU A 122 9.25 -4.78 6.20
N VAL A 123 8.87 -4.70 4.93
CA VAL A 123 9.55 -3.90 3.91
C VAL A 123 8.62 -2.75 3.55
N LEU A 124 8.94 -1.57 4.06
CA LEU A 124 8.12 -0.37 3.92
C LEU A 124 8.71 0.54 2.84
N LEU A 125 7.88 0.89 1.86
CA LEU A 125 8.23 1.75 0.73
C LEU A 125 7.54 3.09 0.93
N ASP A 126 8.33 4.09 1.30
CA ASP A 126 7.95 5.50 1.47
C ASP A 126 6.67 5.70 2.31
N GLY A 127 6.56 4.99 3.42
CA GLY A 127 5.44 5.12 4.34
C GLY A 127 5.76 4.56 5.72
N LEU A 128 5.30 5.24 6.78
CA LEU A 128 5.55 4.84 8.16
C LEU A 128 4.45 5.36 9.09
N GLY A 129 3.70 4.43 9.69
CA GLY A 129 2.54 4.76 10.51
C GLY A 129 1.41 5.45 9.74
N THR A 130 0.35 5.82 10.44
CA THR A 130 -0.85 6.44 9.85
C THR A 130 -0.82 7.97 9.99
N LEU A 131 -1.67 8.65 9.21
CA LEU A 131 -1.93 10.08 9.42
C LEU A 131 -2.57 10.30 10.80
N THR A 132 -1.96 11.16 11.61
CA THR A 132 -2.44 11.46 12.96
C THR A 132 -3.26 12.75 13.03
N THR A 133 -3.87 12.99 14.18
CA THR A 133 -4.51 14.27 14.54
C THR A 133 -4.14 14.61 15.97
N GLU A 134 -3.72 15.86 16.19
CA GLU A 134 -3.43 16.35 17.54
C GLU A 134 -4.67 16.28 18.41
N VAL A 135 -4.50 16.02 19.71
CA VAL A 135 -5.61 15.80 20.65
C VAL A 135 -6.64 16.93 20.57
N ASP A 136 -6.18 18.18 20.52
CA ASP A 136 -7.02 19.38 20.48
C ASP A 136 -7.82 19.54 19.17
N ASP A 137 -7.39 18.89 18.08
CA ASP A 137 -8.05 18.92 16.78
C ASP A 137 -9.08 17.78 16.59
N THR A 138 -9.26 16.90 17.59
CA THR A 138 -10.17 15.73 17.50
C THR A 138 -11.58 16.11 17.06
N ALA A 139 -12.19 17.11 17.70
CA ALA A 139 -13.55 17.55 17.38
C ALA A 139 -13.64 18.17 15.97
N LYS A 140 -12.58 18.87 15.53
CA LYS A 140 -12.48 19.46 14.19
C LYS A 140 -12.38 18.39 13.11
N GLN A 141 -11.57 17.35 13.35
CA GLN A 141 -11.47 16.19 12.46
C GLN A 141 -12.82 15.47 12.32
N LEU A 142 -13.49 15.20 13.44
CA LEU A 142 -14.82 14.59 13.44
C LEU A 142 -15.84 15.44 12.68
N ARG A 143 -15.85 16.75 12.93
CA ARG A 143 -16.73 17.68 12.21
C ARG A 143 -16.49 17.63 10.70
N MET A 144 -15.23 17.65 10.26
CA MET A 144 -14.87 17.58 8.84
C MET A 144 -15.39 16.27 8.21
N GLY A 145 -15.16 15.13 8.86
CA GLY A 145 -15.66 13.83 8.42
C GLY A 145 -17.18 13.76 8.31
N LEU A 146 -17.90 14.24 9.33
CA LEU A 146 -19.36 14.27 9.34
C LEU A 146 -19.95 15.15 8.23
N ILE A 147 -19.38 16.35 8.02
CA ILE A 147 -19.82 17.26 6.96
C ILE A 147 -19.65 16.60 5.59
N GLN A 148 -18.49 15.97 5.33
CA GLN A 148 -18.23 15.36 4.04
C GLN A 148 -19.11 14.12 3.78
N ARG A 149 -19.41 13.32 4.81
CA ARG A 149 -20.30 12.14 4.68
C ARG A 149 -21.76 12.48 4.38
N ARG A 150 -22.22 13.68 4.79
CA ARG A 150 -23.58 14.16 4.51
C ARG A 150 -23.72 14.76 3.10
N ARG A 151 -22.63 14.98 2.38
CA ARG A 151 -22.69 15.44 0.99
C ARG A 151 -23.08 14.28 0.07
N SER A 152 -23.78 14.61 -1.01
CA SER A 152 -24.07 13.66 -2.09
C SER A 152 -22.77 13.03 -2.60
N ARG A 153 -22.83 11.74 -2.94
CA ARG A 153 -21.67 11.05 -3.53
C ARG A 153 -21.33 11.71 -4.87
N SER A 154 -20.06 12.01 -5.09
CA SER A 154 -19.58 12.36 -6.42
C SER A 154 -19.83 11.20 -7.38
N THR A 155 -20.13 11.52 -8.63
CA THR A 155 -20.17 10.53 -9.70
C THR A 155 -18.79 9.90 -9.87
N VAL A 156 -18.76 8.61 -10.15
CA VAL A 156 -17.53 7.92 -10.49
C VAL A 156 -16.95 8.56 -11.77
N PRO A 157 -15.67 8.98 -11.79
CA PRO A 157 -15.09 9.60 -12.96
C PRO A 157 -15.13 8.68 -14.18
N ARG A 158 -15.48 9.29 -15.32
CA ARG A 158 -15.59 8.66 -16.63
C ARG A 158 -14.81 9.50 -17.63
N TYR A 159 -14.00 8.85 -18.45
CA TYR A 159 -13.10 9.48 -19.40
C TYR A 159 -13.35 8.96 -20.83
N PRO A 160 -13.05 9.74 -21.88
CA PRO A 160 -13.16 9.28 -23.26
C PRO A 160 -12.34 8.03 -23.59
N ASP A 161 -11.16 7.89 -22.99
CA ASP A 161 -10.22 6.81 -23.24
C ASP A 161 -9.21 6.64 -22.07
N GLU A 162 -8.43 5.55 -22.12
CA GLU A 162 -7.36 5.26 -21.15
C GLU A 162 -6.33 6.40 -21.09
N ALA A 163 -5.94 6.98 -22.23
CA ALA A 163 -4.94 8.04 -22.29
C ALA A 163 -5.37 9.28 -21.51
N THR A 164 -6.65 9.66 -21.59
CA THR A 164 -7.23 10.78 -20.86
C THR A 164 -7.29 10.49 -19.36
N ALA A 165 -7.63 9.24 -18.97
CA ALA A 165 -7.60 8.82 -17.57
C ALA A 165 -6.18 8.87 -16.98
N ILE A 166 -5.17 8.44 -17.74
CA ILE A 166 -3.76 8.53 -17.35
C ILE A 166 -3.33 9.99 -17.19
N ALA A 167 -3.64 10.84 -18.16
CA ALA A 167 -3.34 12.27 -18.10
C ALA A 167 -3.97 12.93 -16.86
N ALA A 168 -5.21 12.55 -16.50
CA ALA A 168 -5.87 13.02 -15.29
C ALA A 168 -5.16 12.58 -14.01
N ARG A 169 -4.66 11.32 -13.93
CA ARG A 169 -3.88 10.83 -12.78
C ARG A 169 -2.53 11.53 -12.63
N VAL A 170 -1.86 11.82 -13.73
CA VAL A 170 -0.58 12.56 -13.76
C VAL A 170 -0.80 14.01 -13.31
N ALA A 171 -1.84 14.68 -13.81
CA ALA A 171 -2.10 16.09 -13.50
C ALA A 171 -2.70 16.32 -12.11
N GLY A 172 -3.53 15.40 -11.61
CA GLY A 172 -4.33 15.58 -10.38
C GLY A 172 -3.90 14.76 -9.18
N GLY A 173 -2.83 13.97 -9.29
CA GLY A 173 -2.33 13.12 -8.22
C GLY A 173 -1.84 13.91 -7.00
N VAL A 174 -2.11 13.39 -5.79
CA VAL A 174 -1.54 13.96 -4.55
C VAL A 174 -0.02 13.81 -4.52
N THR A 175 0.48 12.69 -5.05
CA THR A 175 1.91 12.47 -5.28
C THR A 175 2.20 12.49 -6.78
N PRO A 176 3.15 13.33 -7.24
CA PRO A 176 3.53 13.41 -8.64
C PRO A 176 4.12 12.08 -9.13
N ILE A 177 3.67 11.63 -10.28
CA ILE A 177 4.22 10.48 -11.02
C ILE A 177 4.13 10.78 -12.52
N ASP A 178 5.06 10.25 -13.30
CA ASP A 178 5.01 10.37 -14.76
C ASP A 178 3.99 9.40 -15.39
N THR A 179 3.78 9.54 -16.69
CA THR A 179 2.88 8.69 -17.48
C THR A 179 3.25 7.21 -17.40
N ASP A 180 4.54 6.87 -17.47
CA ASP A 180 5.02 5.48 -17.49
C ASP A 180 4.77 4.77 -16.14
N THR A 181 4.94 5.52 -15.05
CA THR A 181 4.66 5.09 -13.68
C THR A 181 3.15 5.01 -13.41
N ALA A 182 2.35 5.96 -13.93
CA ALA A 182 0.90 5.99 -13.74
C ALA A 182 0.13 4.94 -14.55
N THR A 183 0.63 4.59 -15.75
CA THR A 183 -0.06 3.72 -16.71
C THR A 183 -0.55 2.40 -16.11
N PRO A 184 0.30 1.57 -15.46
CA PRO A 184 -0.15 0.27 -14.97
C PRO A 184 -1.21 0.39 -13.86
N LEU A 185 -1.07 1.42 -12.99
CA LEU A 185 -2.05 1.72 -11.95
C LEU A 185 -3.42 2.11 -12.54
N VAL A 186 -3.42 3.00 -13.53
CA VAL A 186 -4.66 3.48 -14.13
C VAL A 186 -5.34 2.35 -14.90
N ARG A 187 -4.61 1.61 -15.74
CA ARG A 187 -5.17 0.52 -16.55
C ARG A 187 -5.89 -0.54 -15.71
N ARG A 188 -5.31 -0.98 -14.59
CA ARG A 188 -5.97 -1.94 -13.69
C ARG A 188 -7.24 -1.39 -13.03
N ASN A 189 -7.34 -0.08 -12.90
CA ASN A 189 -8.47 0.61 -12.27
C ASN A 189 -9.58 1.02 -13.27
N LEU A 190 -9.49 0.62 -14.54
CA LEU A 190 -10.50 0.97 -15.55
C LEU A 190 -11.43 -0.19 -15.88
N ASP A 191 -12.71 0.14 -16.05
CA ASP A 191 -13.66 -0.64 -16.84
C ASP A 191 -13.85 0.05 -18.20
N VAL A 192 -13.80 -0.73 -19.28
CA VAL A 192 -14.11 -0.25 -20.63
C VAL A 192 -15.62 -0.43 -20.86
N GLU A 193 -16.28 0.62 -21.30
CA GLU A 193 -17.71 0.63 -21.61
C GLU A 193 -17.94 0.38 -23.12
N ASP A 194 -19.15 -0.06 -23.49
CA ASP A 194 -19.48 -0.46 -24.86
C ASP A 194 -19.30 0.66 -25.91
N ASP A 195 -19.34 1.93 -25.47
CA ASP A 195 -19.15 3.10 -26.32
C ASP A 195 -17.69 3.58 -26.40
N GLY A 196 -16.75 2.78 -25.89
CA GLY A 196 -15.32 3.04 -25.91
C GLY A 196 -14.80 3.93 -24.78
N HIS A 197 -15.69 4.52 -23.95
CA HIS A 197 -15.26 5.26 -22.78
C HIS A 197 -14.72 4.34 -21.70
N VAL A 198 -13.99 4.93 -20.75
CA VAL A 198 -13.45 4.21 -19.60
C VAL A 198 -13.95 4.84 -18.29
N ARG A 199 -14.21 4.00 -17.30
CA ARG A 199 -14.69 4.43 -15.98
C ARG A 199 -13.77 3.91 -14.89
N LEU A 200 -13.45 4.77 -13.91
CA LEU A 200 -12.68 4.32 -12.74
C LEU A 200 -13.49 3.31 -11.92
N ARG A 201 -12.82 2.32 -11.36
CA ARG A 201 -13.44 1.34 -10.46
C ARG A 201 -13.41 1.78 -9.01
N SER A 202 -12.49 2.68 -8.66
CA SER A 202 -12.32 3.17 -7.30
C SER A 202 -13.63 3.66 -6.68
N ASP A 203 -13.90 3.22 -5.46
CA ASP A 203 -15.05 3.68 -4.72
C ASP A 203 -14.88 5.13 -4.27
N GLY A 204 -15.78 6.03 -4.69
CA GLY A 204 -15.73 7.45 -4.32
C GLY A 204 -15.77 7.72 -2.81
N ARG A 205 -16.16 6.74 -1.97
CA ARG A 205 -16.05 6.84 -0.51
C ARG A 205 -14.61 6.93 -0.02
N LEU A 206 -13.64 6.41 -0.77
CA LEU A 206 -12.20 6.48 -0.44
C LEU A 206 -11.68 7.92 -0.33
N LEU A 207 -12.35 8.88 -0.97
CA LEU A 207 -12.00 10.31 -0.94
C LEU A 207 -12.54 11.03 0.30
N ARG A 208 -13.27 10.34 1.18
CA ARG A 208 -13.81 10.94 2.40
C ARG A 208 -12.71 11.04 3.45
N PRO A 209 -12.61 12.17 4.18
CA PRO A 209 -11.74 12.25 5.34
C PRO A 209 -12.21 11.28 6.43
N SER A 210 -11.25 10.75 7.17
CA SER A 210 -11.50 9.92 8.35
C SER A 210 -12.42 10.64 9.35
N LEU A 211 -13.29 9.89 10.03
CA LEU A 211 -14.08 10.45 11.15
C LEU A 211 -13.20 10.70 12.38
N VAL A 212 -12.31 9.76 12.66
CA VAL A 212 -11.36 9.78 13.76
C VAL A 212 -10.01 9.33 13.20
N ARG A 213 -8.93 9.88 13.73
CA ARG A 213 -7.55 9.45 13.48
C ARG A 213 -6.89 9.16 14.82
N PHE A 214 -5.82 8.37 14.79
CA PHE A 214 -4.97 8.23 15.97
C PHE A 214 -4.33 9.56 16.34
N THR A 215 -4.10 9.76 17.62
CA THR A 215 -3.18 10.81 18.06
C THR A 215 -1.74 10.42 17.75
N THR A 216 -0.84 11.40 17.75
CA THR A 216 0.59 11.17 17.57
C THR A 216 1.11 10.16 18.61
N GLU A 217 0.70 10.28 19.86
CA GLU A 217 1.12 9.40 20.97
C GLU A 217 0.59 7.97 20.79
N GLN A 218 -0.66 7.81 20.37
CA GLN A 218 -1.23 6.48 20.08
C GLN A 218 -0.46 5.80 18.94
N MET A 219 -0.13 6.56 17.90
CA MET A 219 0.60 6.02 16.75
C MET A 219 2.03 5.63 17.13
N LEU A 220 2.75 6.48 17.88
CA LEU A 220 4.10 6.15 18.37
C LEU A 220 4.08 4.94 19.30
N SER A 221 3.06 4.80 20.15
CA SER A 221 2.89 3.61 20.99
C SER A 221 2.74 2.34 20.16
N LEU A 222 1.98 2.39 19.07
CA LEU A 222 1.83 1.25 18.15
C LEU A 222 3.16 0.93 17.46
N LEU A 223 3.86 1.94 16.92
CA LEU A 223 5.16 1.72 16.28
C LEU A 223 6.20 1.12 17.24
N ASN A 224 6.19 1.52 18.50
CA ASN A 224 7.06 0.95 19.54
C ASN A 224 6.77 -0.52 19.87
N ASN A 225 5.59 -1.05 19.52
CA ASN A 225 5.25 -2.46 19.72
C ASN A 225 5.54 -3.33 18.48
N ILE A 226 6.15 -2.79 17.43
CA ILE A 226 6.58 -3.60 16.29
C ILE A 226 7.82 -4.42 16.67
N GLU A 227 7.66 -5.74 16.75
CA GLU A 227 8.74 -6.69 17.09
C GLU A 227 9.55 -7.17 15.87
N ALA A 228 8.89 -7.21 14.71
CA ALA A 228 9.48 -7.66 13.45
C ALA A 228 10.61 -6.71 12.99
N PRO A 229 11.65 -7.23 12.30
CA PRO A 229 12.60 -6.37 11.58
C PRO A 229 11.88 -5.49 10.56
N VAL A 230 12.28 -4.23 10.48
CA VAL A 230 11.72 -3.25 9.55
C VAL A 230 12.81 -2.70 8.64
N LEU A 231 12.66 -2.90 7.34
CA LEU A 231 13.40 -2.17 6.33
C LEU A 231 12.50 -1.03 5.82
N LEU A 232 12.88 0.21 6.08
CA LEU A 232 12.22 1.40 5.55
C LEU A 232 13.05 1.99 4.41
N ILE A 233 12.51 1.94 3.20
CA ILE A 233 13.09 2.55 2.00
C ILE A 233 12.30 3.82 1.69
N GLU A 234 13.00 4.95 1.65
CA GLU A 234 12.40 6.27 1.40
C GLU A 234 12.93 6.87 0.11
N GLY A 235 12.06 7.60 -0.60
CA GLY A 235 12.46 8.45 -1.70
C GLY A 235 12.96 9.81 -1.19
N GLU A 236 14.02 10.35 -1.79
CA GLU A 236 14.47 11.71 -1.51
C GLU A 236 13.37 12.77 -1.74
N GLN A 237 12.47 12.51 -2.68
CA GLN A 237 11.28 13.34 -2.95
C GLN A 237 9.98 12.70 -2.43
N GLY A 238 10.09 11.79 -1.47
CA GLY A 238 8.99 11.06 -0.83
C GLY A 238 8.19 11.88 0.20
N ILE A 239 7.24 11.21 0.86
CA ILE A 239 6.26 11.85 1.77
C ILE A 239 6.76 12.02 3.21
N LEU A 240 7.72 11.20 3.64
CA LEU A 240 8.22 11.20 5.02
C LEU A 240 9.19 12.36 5.23
N ALA A 241 10.25 12.44 4.40
CA ALA A 241 11.31 13.45 4.49
C ALA A 241 11.85 13.62 5.93
N GLU A 242 12.56 14.71 6.23
CA GLU A 242 13.03 15.00 7.60
C GLU A 242 11.98 15.75 8.44
N ARG A 243 10.71 15.37 8.29
CA ARG A 243 9.61 15.94 9.07
C ARG A 243 9.70 15.47 10.53
N ALA A 244 9.35 16.35 11.48
CA ALA A 244 9.44 16.04 12.91
C ALA A 244 8.67 14.77 13.33
N TYR A 245 7.48 14.54 12.76
CA TYR A 245 6.73 13.32 13.00
C TYR A 245 7.44 12.08 12.45
N ALA A 246 7.98 12.15 11.22
CA ALA A 246 8.67 11.03 10.60
C ALA A 246 9.91 10.63 11.40
N GLN A 247 10.67 11.60 11.93
CA GLN A 247 11.80 11.32 12.81
C GLN A 247 11.37 10.56 14.07
N ARG A 248 10.34 11.07 14.79
CA ARG A 248 9.80 10.40 15.98
C ARG A 248 9.28 8.99 15.67
N ALA A 249 8.63 8.82 14.51
CA ALA A 249 8.11 7.53 14.06
C ALA A 249 9.23 6.52 13.78
N ARG A 250 10.34 6.95 13.16
CA ARG A 250 11.53 6.11 12.96
C ARG A 250 12.15 5.70 14.29
N ASP A 251 12.33 6.67 15.19
CA ASP A 251 12.94 6.45 16.51
C ASP A 251 12.11 5.53 17.41
N ALA A 252 10.79 5.43 17.17
CA ALA A 252 9.91 4.55 17.92
C ALA A 252 10.11 3.06 17.58
N ILE A 253 10.62 2.70 16.40
CA ILE A 253 10.78 1.30 16.00
C ILE A 253 12.19 0.81 16.37
N ALA A 254 12.27 -0.15 17.28
CA ALA A 254 13.54 -0.63 17.82
C ALA A 254 14.45 -1.31 16.76
N ARG A 255 13.87 -1.98 15.76
CA ARG A 255 14.59 -2.78 14.76
C ARG A 255 14.40 -2.25 13.34
N LEU A 256 14.66 -0.95 13.16
CA LEU A 256 14.51 -0.27 11.88
C LEU A 256 15.86 -0.06 11.17
N THR A 257 15.95 -0.56 9.94
CA THR A 257 16.98 -0.20 8.97
C THR A 257 16.39 0.82 8.00
N ARG A 258 17.00 2.00 7.89
CA ARG A 258 16.58 3.04 6.95
C ARG A 258 17.50 3.07 5.73
N VAL A 259 16.91 3.14 4.54
CA VAL A 259 17.61 3.40 3.28
C VAL A 259 16.94 4.57 2.58
N LEU A 260 17.70 5.60 2.24
CA LEU A 260 17.25 6.74 1.45
C LEU A 260 17.78 6.58 0.02
N LEU A 261 16.91 6.64 -0.98
CA LEU A 261 17.25 6.46 -2.39
C LEU A 261 16.75 7.66 -3.23
N PRO A 262 17.42 7.96 -4.37
CA PRO A 262 16.85 8.86 -5.37
C PRO A 262 15.49 8.34 -5.84
N GLY A 263 14.52 9.23 -6.00
CA GLY A 263 13.18 8.89 -6.46
C GLY A 263 12.07 9.57 -5.67
N GLY A 264 10.86 9.50 -6.22
CA GLY A 264 9.65 10.04 -5.63
C GLY A 264 8.99 9.12 -4.62
N HIS A 265 7.72 9.41 -4.33
CA HIS A 265 6.89 8.58 -3.46
C HIS A 265 6.64 7.18 -4.03
N HIS A 266 6.77 7.01 -5.35
CA HIS A 266 6.50 5.76 -6.07
C HIS A 266 7.80 5.14 -6.60
N LEU A 267 8.94 5.37 -5.94
CA LEU A 267 10.27 4.89 -6.32
C LEU A 267 10.36 3.40 -6.70
N HIS A 268 9.50 2.55 -6.14
CA HIS A 268 9.42 1.12 -6.45
C HIS A 268 8.68 0.79 -7.76
N LEU A 269 7.98 1.76 -8.33
CA LEU A 269 7.30 1.68 -9.62
C LEU A 269 7.94 2.62 -10.67
N GLU A 270 8.77 3.56 -10.23
CA GLU A 270 9.49 4.48 -11.11
C GLU A 270 10.63 3.73 -11.85
N ALA A 271 10.62 3.80 -13.18
CA ALA A 271 11.57 3.08 -14.04
C ALA A 271 13.05 3.34 -13.70
N HIS A 272 13.36 4.56 -13.24
CA HIS A 272 14.71 5.02 -12.97
C HIS A 272 15.20 4.68 -11.55
N ALA A 273 14.31 4.25 -10.64
CA ALA A 273 14.62 4.04 -9.23
C ALA A 273 14.40 2.58 -8.77
N VAL A 274 13.53 1.83 -9.44
CA VAL A 274 13.09 0.49 -9.01
C VAL A 274 14.24 -0.51 -8.81
N ASP A 275 15.29 -0.45 -9.63
CA ASP A 275 16.44 -1.37 -9.50
C ASP A 275 17.19 -1.14 -8.18
N ALA A 276 17.36 0.12 -7.77
CA ALA A 276 17.99 0.46 -6.49
C ALA A 276 17.14 0.01 -5.30
N VAL A 277 15.81 0.12 -5.42
CA VAL A 277 14.86 -0.41 -4.42
C VAL A 277 15.00 -1.93 -4.30
N ALA A 278 15.05 -2.64 -5.43
CA ALA A 278 15.20 -4.10 -5.45
C ALA A 278 16.52 -4.52 -4.79
N GLU A 279 17.64 -3.88 -5.14
CA GLU A 279 18.95 -4.19 -4.56
C GLU A 279 18.99 -3.94 -3.04
N ALA A 280 18.35 -2.87 -2.54
CA ALA A 280 18.24 -2.62 -1.10
C ALA A 280 17.47 -3.74 -0.37
N ILE A 281 16.36 -4.21 -0.95
CA ILE A 281 15.57 -5.31 -0.38
C ILE A 281 16.36 -6.63 -0.41
N ILE A 282 17.08 -6.90 -1.49
CA ILE A 282 17.88 -8.11 -1.66
C ILE A 282 19.04 -8.13 -0.66
N ALA A 283 19.73 -7.00 -0.48
CA ALA A 283 20.82 -6.88 0.48
C ALA A 283 20.36 -7.17 1.92
N ASP A 284 19.28 -6.53 2.36
CA ASP A 284 18.68 -6.74 3.68
C ASP A 284 18.20 -8.19 3.90
N SER A 285 17.60 -8.79 2.88
CA SER A 285 17.13 -10.19 2.93
C SER A 285 18.30 -11.16 3.12
N ASN A 286 19.40 -10.95 2.40
CA ASN A 286 20.58 -11.80 2.51
C ASN A 286 21.29 -11.66 3.85
N GLU A 287 21.29 -10.47 4.45
CA GLU A 287 21.83 -10.27 5.80
C GLU A 287 20.98 -10.97 6.87
N THR A 288 19.66 -10.92 6.73
CA THR A 288 18.73 -11.58 7.64
C THR A 288 18.90 -13.10 7.64
N THR A 289 19.04 -13.72 6.46
CA THR A 289 19.31 -15.16 6.34
C THR A 289 20.61 -15.56 7.01
N ARG A 290 21.69 -14.76 6.89
CA ARG A 290 22.98 -15.05 7.54
C ARG A 290 22.96 -14.97 9.06
N ARG A 291 22.01 -14.26 9.67
CA ARG A 291 21.89 -14.16 11.14
C ARG A 291 21.15 -15.34 11.77
N HIS A 292 20.50 -16.19 10.96
CA HIS A 292 19.70 -17.33 11.40
C HIS A 292 20.35 -18.69 11.06
N VAL A 293 21.56 -18.69 10.49
CA VAL A 293 22.41 -19.88 10.25
C VAL A 293 23.60 -19.82 11.18
#